data_AF-A0A8T3M035-F1
#
_entry.id   AF-A0A8T3M035-F1
#
_cell.length_a   1.000
_cell.length_b   1.000
_cell.length_c   1.000
_cell.angle_alpha   90.00
_cell.angle_beta   90.00
_cell.angle_gamma   90.00
#
_symmetry.space_group_name_H-M   'P 1'
#
loop_
_entity.id
_entity.type
_entity.pdbx_description
1 polymer ?
#
loop_
_entity_poly.entity_id
_entity_poly.type
_entity_poly.pdbx_seq_one_letter_code
_entity_poly.pdbx_strand_id
1 'polypeptide(L)'
;MPDPQLTPPQLARSGDPFAALRIVHFVSRLRRNESLQLRDVVAALNAEFLDWYFSEKVVLAELVQLQANWGISFHGDDRLVLDRNERGHTLLIVDSTKMNTFLVNEGRRLAGTAAEELRRFTLGDGISADN
;
A
#
# COMPACT_ATOMS: atom_id res chain seq x y z
N MET A 1 30.29 -9.88 19.08
CA MET A 1 30.14 -9.83 17.61
C MET A 1 28.91 -9.00 17.29
N PRO A 2 28.91 -8.12 16.28
CA PRO A 2 27.69 -7.41 15.86
C PRO A 2 26.66 -8.38 15.30
N ASP A 3 25.39 -7.97 15.30
CA ASP A 3 24.28 -8.79 14.79
C ASP A 3 24.37 -8.93 13.25
N PRO A 4 24.51 -10.15 12.71
CA PRO A 4 24.56 -10.37 11.27
C PRO A 4 23.20 -10.21 10.57
N GLN A 5 22.09 -10.09 11.31
CA GLN A 5 20.74 -9.92 10.76
C GLN A 5 20.36 -8.45 10.52
N LEU A 6 21.26 -7.50 10.80
CA LEU A 6 21.06 -6.10 10.47
C LEU A 6 20.92 -5.94 8.95
N THR A 7 19.69 -5.69 8.49
CA THR A 7 19.37 -5.41 7.09
C THR A 7 19.09 -3.92 6.90
N PRO A 8 19.53 -3.33 5.77
CA PRO A 8 19.09 -1.99 5.42
C PRO A 8 17.57 -1.98 5.14
N PRO A 9 16.88 -0.84 5.34
CA PRO A 9 15.47 -0.71 4.98
C PRO A 9 15.25 -1.01 3.48
N GLN A 10 14.15 -1.68 3.17
CA GLN A 10 13.74 -1.98 1.80
C GLN A 10 13.07 -0.75 1.17
N LEU A 11 13.48 -0.39 -0.04
CA LEU A 11 12.86 0.72 -0.78
C LEU A 11 11.59 0.23 -1.47
N ALA A 12 10.44 0.76 -1.06
CA ALA A 12 9.18 0.46 -1.70
C ALA A 12 9.17 0.90 -3.17
N ARG A 13 8.63 0.05 -4.04
CA ARG A 13 8.44 0.33 -5.48
C ARG A 13 6.96 0.22 -5.83
N SER A 14 6.50 1.04 -6.77
CA SER A 14 5.15 0.90 -7.30
C SER A 14 4.98 -0.44 -8.01
N GLY A 15 3.86 -1.11 -7.78
CA GLY A 15 3.58 -2.44 -8.33
C GLY A 15 4.26 -3.60 -7.59
N ASP A 16 5.10 -3.33 -6.58
CA ASP A 16 5.64 -4.36 -5.70
C ASP A 16 4.53 -4.86 -4.74
N PRO A 17 4.13 -6.15 -4.80
CA PRO A 17 3.08 -6.68 -3.94
C PRO A 17 3.43 -6.63 -2.45
N PHE A 18 4.71 -6.65 -2.07
CA PHE A 18 5.13 -6.56 -0.67
C PHE A 18 4.94 -5.15 -0.10
N ALA A 19 5.23 -4.13 -0.90
CA ALA A 19 4.97 -2.73 -0.56
C ALA A 19 3.47 -2.44 -0.53
N ALA A 20 2.75 -2.84 -1.58
CA ALA A 20 1.31 -2.62 -1.72
C ALA A 20 0.53 -3.26 -0.55
N LEU A 21 0.89 -4.48 -0.13
CA LEU A 21 0.27 -5.16 0.99
C LEU A 21 0.38 -4.36 2.30
N ARG A 22 1.56 -3.79 2.59
CA ARG A 22 1.79 -2.95 3.78
C ARG A 22 0.99 -1.66 3.72
N ILE A 23 0.94 -1.01 2.56
CA ILE A 23 0.14 0.19 2.33
C ILE A 23 -1.34 -0.12 2.57
N VAL A 24 -1.89 -1.17 1.97
CA VAL A 24 -3.31 -1.55 2.17
C VAL A 24 -3.58 -1.94 3.62
N HIS A 25 -2.68 -2.69 4.26
CA HIS A 25 -2.78 -3.02 5.68
C HIS A 25 -2.89 -1.76 6.55
N PHE A 26 -1.99 -0.81 6.35
CA PHE A 26 -1.97 0.46 7.08
C PHE A 26 -3.24 1.28 6.83
N VAL A 27 -3.61 1.47 5.55
CA VAL A 27 -4.80 2.20 5.12
C VAL A 27 -6.07 1.60 5.72
N SER A 28 -6.13 0.27 5.87
CA SER A 28 -7.26 -0.42 6.50
C SER A 28 -7.50 -0.04 7.96
N ARG A 29 -6.49 0.53 8.64
CA ARG A 29 -6.54 0.92 10.06
C ARG A 29 -6.65 2.43 10.27
N LEU A 30 -6.56 3.23 9.20
CA LEU A 30 -6.76 4.68 9.27
C LEU A 30 -8.18 5.03 9.73
N ARG A 31 -8.30 6.18 10.41
CA ARG A 31 -9.62 6.76 10.75
C ARG A 31 -10.43 7.00 9.48
N ARG A 32 -11.73 6.72 9.56
CA ARG A 32 -12.69 6.93 8.46
C ARG A 32 -13.37 8.29 8.59
N ASN A 33 -13.89 8.80 7.47
CA ASN A 33 -14.58 10.09 7.38
C ASN A 33 -13.73 11.29 7.83
N GLU A 34 -12.42 11.18 7.72
CA GLU A 34 -11.46 12.24 8.02
C GLU A 34 -10.55 12.45 6.81
N SER A 35 -10.38 13.70 6.39
CA SER A 35 -9.43 14.05 5.33
C SER A 35 -8.03 14.18 5.94
N LEU A 36 -7.14 13.27 5.55
CA LEU A 36 -5.77 13.20 6.01
C LEU A 36 -4.82 13.80 4.97
N GLN A 37 -3.78 14.49 5.41
CA GLN A 37 -2.68 14.90 4.55
C GLN A 37 -1.85 13.68 4.16
N LEU A 38 -1.59 13.48 2.86
CA LEU A 38 -0.89 12.29 2.39
C LEU A 38 0.53 12.19 2.97
N ARG A 39 1.24 13.31 3.10
CA ARG A 39 2.56 13.36 3.73
C ARG A 39 2.55 12.85 5.19
N ASP A 40 1.47 13.10 5.93
CA ASP A 40 1.34 12.68 7.33
C ASP A 40 1.00 11.18 7.39
N VAL A 41 0.19 10.69 6.45
CA VAL A 41 -0.05 9.25 6.23
C VAL A 41 1.25 8.52 5.91
N VAL A 42 2.09 9.08 5.02
CA VAL A 42 3.39 8.52 4.64
C VAL A 42 4.36 8.51 5.82
N ALA A 43 4.40 9.58 6.62
CA ALA A 43 5.23 9.63 7.82
C ALA A 43 4.82 8.56 8.83
N ALA A 44 3.52 8.39 9.07
CA ALA A 44 3.01 7.36 9.97
C ALA A 44 3.25 5.93 9.45
N LEU A 45 3.11 5.70 8.13
CA LEU A 45 3.43 4.41 7.50
C LEU A 45 4.90 4.03 7.68
N ASN A 46 5.82 4.98 7.44
CA ASN A 46 7.25 4.75 7.62
C ASN A 46 7.62 4.55 9.10
N ALA A 47 6.87 5.13 10.03
CA ALA A 47 7.07 4.89 11.46
C ALA A 47 6.57 3.51 11.91
N GLU A 48 5.56 2.95 11.23
CA GLU A 48 5.02 1.61 11.52
C GLU A 48 5.91 0.48 10.96
N PHE A 49 6.50 0.69 9.78
CA PHE A 49 7.34 -0.31 9.11
C PHE A 49 8.79 0.18 8.97
N LEU A 50 9.55 0.10 10.06
CA LEU A 50 10.94 0.61 10.12
C LEU A 50 11.92 -0.15 9.21
N ASP A 51 11.57 -1.36 8.80
CA ASP A 51 12.30 -2.17 7.82
C ASP A 51 12.04 -1.74 6.37
N TRP A 52 11.18 -0.74 6.14
CA TRP A 52 10.82 -0.22 4.82
C TRP A 52 10.93 1.30 4.75
N TYR A 53 11.11 1.79 3.53
CA TYR A 53 10.95 3.19 3.19
C TYR A 53 9.93 3.36 2.06
N PHE A 54 8.91 4.15 2.33
CA PHE A 54 7.84 4.51 1.40
C PHE A 54 7.93 5.99 1.02
N SER A 55 8.11 6.26 -0.27
CA SER A 55 7.98 7.63 -0.79
C SER A 55 6.52 8.00 -1.02
N GLU A 56 6.19 9.29 -0.95
CA GLU A 56 4.84 9.79 -1.22
C GLU A 56 4.34 9.38 -2.62
N LYS A 57 5.22 9.37 -3.62
CA LYS A 57 4.90 8.94 -5.00
C LYS A 57 4.43 7.48 -5.04
N VAL A 58 5.09 6.58 -4.32
CA VAL A 58 4.73 5.16 -4.27
C VAL A 58 3.40 4.97 -3.56
N VAL A 59 3.23 5.61 -2.40
CA VAL A 59 1.96 5.54 -1.65
C VAL A 59 0.80 6.10 -2.48
N LEU A 60 0.99 7.24 -3.16
CA LEU A 60 -0.03 7.81 -4.04
C LEU A 60 -0.40 6.86 -5.17
N ALA A 61 0.58 6.25 -5.85
CA ALA A 61 0.33 5.31 -6.94
C ALA A 61 -0.50 4.10 -6.48
N GLU A 62 -0.17 3.53 -5.32
CA GLU A 62 -0.93 2.40 -4.76
C GLU A 62 -2.34 2.82 -4.32
N LEU A 63 -2.51 4.03 -3.76
CA LEU A 63 -3.83 4.56 -3.42
C LEU A 63 -4.70 4.82 -4.66
N VAL A 64 -4.10 5.28 -5.76
CA VAL A 64 -4.81 5.43 -7.05
C VAL A 64 -5.26 4.07 -7.56
N GLN A 65 -4.40 3.06 -7.50
CA GLN A 65 -4.78 1.70 -7.88
C GLN A 65 -5.90 1.15 -7.00
N LEU A 66 -5.85 1.41 -5.69
CA LEU A 66 -6.87 1.01 -4.73
C LEU A 66 -8.22 1.70 -5.01
N GLN A 67 -8.19 3.01 -5.32
CA GLN A 67 -9.37 3.77 -5.75
C GLN A 67 -9.97 3.20 -7.04
N ALA A 68 -9.13 2.86 -8.03
CA ALA A 68 -9.58 2.23 -9.27
C ALA A 68 -10.24 0.85 -9.02
N ASN A 69 -9.63 0.01 -8.18
CA ASN A 69 -10.17 -1.30 -7.81
C ASN A 69 -11.52 -1.19 -7.10
N TRP A 70 -11.69 -0.17 -6.26
CA TRP A 70 -12.96 0.16 -5.64
C TRP A 70 -14.01 0.56 -6.69
N GLY A 71 -13.66 1.47 -7.61
CA GLY A 71 -14.56 1.93 -8.68
C GLY A 71 -15.05 0.79 -9.58
N ILE A 72 -14.19 -0.17 -9.89
CA ILE A 72 -14.53 -1.40 -10.62
C ILE A 72 -15.51 -2.27 -9.81
N SER A 73 -15.27 -2.42 -8.51
CA SER A 73 -16.05 -3.33 -7.64
C SER A 73 -17.44 -2.79 -7.30
N PHE A 74 -17.61 -1.46 -7.26
CA PHE A 74 -18.83 -0.83 -6.77
C PHE A 74 -19.41 0.25 -7.70
N HIS A 75 -19.00 0.24 -8.97
CA HIS A 75 -19.55 1.09 -10.03
C HIS A 75 -19.53 2.61 -9.72
N GLY A 76 -18.40 3.10 -9.20
CA GLY A 76 -18.14 4.55 -9.07
C GLY A 76 -18.72 5.26 -7.84
N ASP A 77 -19.10 4.53 -6.78
CA ASP A 77 -19.43 5.15 -5.48
C ASP A 77 -18.17 5.75 -4.85
N ASP A 78 -17.88 7.04 -4.95
CA ASP A 78 -16.60 7.60 -4.47
C ASP A 78 -16.41 7.51 -2.95
N ARG A 79 -15.66 6.48 -2.49
CA ARG A 79 -15.35 6.27 -1.06
C ARG A 79 -13.88 6.23 -0.70
N LEU A 80 -13.00 6.11 -1.69
CA LEU A 80 -11.57 6.35 -1.55
C LEU A 80 -11.27 7.59 -2.38
N VAL A 81 -11.16 8.73 -1.73
CA VAL A 81 -11.03 10.03 -2.40
C VAL A 81 -9.61 10.53 -2.23
N LEU A 82 -8.95 10.70 -3.37
CA LEU A 82 -7.66 11.39 -3.49
C LEU A 82 -7.91 12.77 -4.07
N ASP A 83 -7.50 13.79 -3.34
CA ASP A 83 -7.65 15.19 -3.76
C ASP A 83 -6.35 15.96 -3.51
N ARG A 84 -6.33 17.26 -3.80
CA ARG A 84 -5.20 18.16 -3.55
C ARG A 84 -5.65 19.43 -2.88
N ASN A 85 -4.82 19.93 -1.98
CA ASN A 85 -4.94 21.28 -1.44
C ASN A 85 -3.58 21.99 -1.49
N GLU A 86 -3.50 23.17 -0.88
CA GLU A 86 -2.28 23.99 -0.85
C GLU A 86 -1.06 23.27 -0.23
N ARG A 87 -1.28 22.26 0.61
CA ARG A 87 -0.25 21.51 1.33
C ARG A 87 0.16 20.21 0.63
N GLY A 88 -0.50 19.84 -0.46
CA GLY A 88 -0.22 18.62 -1.23
C GLY A 88 -1.44 17.72 -1.42
N HIS A 89 -1.21 16.42 -1.57
CA HIS A 89 -2.27 15.44 -1.73
C HIS A 89 -2.98 15.15 -0.41
N THR A 90 -4.26 14.83 -0.49
CA THR A 90 -5.08 14.40 0.65
C THR A 90 -5.76 13.07 0.37
N LEU A 91 -6.02 12.31 1.43
CA LEU A 91 -6.72 11.03 1.40
C LEU A 91 -7.94 11.11 2.32
N LEU A 92 -9.11 10.80 1.78
CA LEU A 92 -10.33 10.58 2.55
C LEU A 92 -10.84 9.15 2.27
N ILE A 93 -11.11 8.42 3.34
CA ILE A 93 -11.76 7.10 3.27
C ILE A 93 -13.14 7.22 3.90
N VAL A 94 -14.18 7.17 3.08
CA VAL A 94 -15.57 7.26 3.54
C VAL A 94 -15.99 5.93 4.15
N ASP A 95 -16.57 5.98 5.34
CA ASP A 95 -17.00 4.78 6.05
C ASP A 95 -18.15 4.08 5.33
N SER A 96 -18.12 2.76 5.37
CA SER A 96 -19.06 1.88 4.70
C SER A 96 -18.87 0.44 5.17
N THR A 97 -19.98 -0.29 5.29
CA THR A 97 -19.93 -1.75 5.50
C THR A 97 -19.17 -2.47 4.38
N LYS A 98 -19.21 -1.94 3.15
CA LYS A 98 -18.47 -2.47 1.99
C LYS A 98 -16.98 -2.15 2.04
N MET A 99 -16.58 -1.00 2.59
CA MET A 99 -15.19 -0.54 2.62
C MET A 99 -14.28 -1.50 3.39
N ASN A 100 -14.69 -1.92 4.59
CA ASN A 100 -13.87 -2.83 5.38
C ASN A 100 -13.71 -4.19 4.70
N THR A 101 -14.80 -4.73 4.15
CA THR A 101 -14.77 -6.00 3.39
C THR A 101 -13.87 -5.89 2.16
N PHE A 102 -13.95 -4.77 1.43
CA PHE A 102 -13.12 -4.49 0.27
C PHE A 102 -11.63 -4.47 0.61
N LEU A 103 -11.23 -3.69 1.63
CA LEU A 103 -9.83 -3.57 2.05
C LEU A 103 -9.25 -4.90 2.55
N VAL A 104 -10.06 -5.70 3.26
CA VAL A 104 -9.67 -7.06 3.69
C VAL A 104 -9.44 -7.96 2.47
N ASN A 105 -10.33 -7.93 1.48
CA ASN A 105 -10.20 -8.74 0.28
C ASN A 105 -8.98 -8.30 -0.57
N GLU A 106 -8.72 -7.00 -0.66
CA GLU A 106 -7.54 -6.49 -1.35
C GLU A 106 -6.25 -6.90 -0.65
N GLY A 107 -6.20 -6.79 0.69
CA GLY A 107 -5.07 -7.29 1.48
C GLY A 107 -4.84 -8.79 1.27
N ARG A 108 -5.90 -9.61 1.24
CA ARG A 108 -5.80 -11.05 0.95
C ARG A 108 -5.27 -11.32 -0.47
N ARG A 109 -5.75 -10.57 -1.46
CA ARG A 109 -5.30 -10.68 -2.85
C ARG A 109 -3.80 -10.39 -2.95
N LEU A 110 -3.36 -9.27 -2.38
CA LEU A 110 -1.95 -8.85 -2.36
C LEU A 110 -1.06 -9.84 -1.60
N ALA A 111 -1.53 -10.38 -0.47
CA ALA A 111 -0.82 -11.43 0.25
C ALA A 111 -0.64 -12.69 -0.60
N GLY A 112 -1.66 -13.08 -1.37
CA GLY A 112 -1.56 -14.17 -2.35
C GLY A 112 -0.52 -13.89 -3.43
N THR A 113 -0.51 -12.69 -4.00
CA THR A 113 0.50 -12.27 -4.99
C THR A 113 1.91 -12.24 -4.40
N ALA A 114 2.10 -11.70 -3.19
CA ALA A 114 3.39 -11.68 -2.52
C ALA A 114 3.91 -13.10 -2.24
N ALA A 115 3.04 -14.01 -1.80
CA ALA A 115 3.40 -15.41 -1.58
C ALA A 115 3.77 -16.13 -2.88
N GLU A 116 3.12 -15.79 -4.00
CA GLU A 116 3.47 -16.28 -5.33
C GLU A 116 4.88 -15.81 -5.73
N GLU A 117 5.16 -14.52 -5.59
CA GLU A 117 6.48 -13.95 -5.90
C GLU A 117 7.60 -14.59 -5.07
N LEU A 118 7.39 -14.80 -3.76
CA LEU A 118 8.36 -15.53 -2.92
C LEU A 118 8.61 -16.95 -3.42
N ARG A 119 7.56 -17.64 -3.87
CA ARG A 119 7.68 -19.01 -4.38
C ARG A 119 8.47 -19.05 -5.68
N ARG A 120 8.17 -18.15 -6.62
CA ARG A 120 8.92 -18.01 -7.89
C ARG A 120 10.38 -17.71 -7.65
N PHE A 121 10.67 -16.79 -6.72
CA PHE A 121 12.04 -16.46 -6.33
C PHE A 121 12.77 -17.69 -5.76
N THR A 122 12.11 -18.45 -4.88
CA THR A 122 12.69 -19.65 -4.26
C THR A 122 12.98 -20.76 -5.28
N LEU A 123 12.15 -20.87 -6.32
CA LEU A 123 12.31 -21.86 -7.39
C LEU A 123 13.36 -21.48 -8.45
N GLY A 124 13.92 -20.27 -8.40
CA GLY A 124 14.92 -19.79 -9.35
C GLY A 124 14.33 -19.15 -10.62
N ASP A 125 13.00 -19.22 -10.80
CA ASP A 125 12.29 -18.58 -11.93
C ASP A 125 12.28 -17.03 -11.82
N GLY A 126 12.57 -16.50 -10.63
CA GLY A 126 12.60 -15.06 -10.35
C GLY A 126 13.88 -14.32 -10.80
N ILE A 127 14.87 -15.02 -11.36
CA ILE A 127 16.06 -14.36 -11.94
C ILE A 127 15.79 -14.12 -13.43
N SER A 128 14.95 -13.15 -13.75
CA SER A 128 15.08 -12.48 -15.04
C SER A 128 16.29 -11.57 -14.92
N ALA A 129 17.40 -11.96 -15.56
CA ALA A 129 18.57 -11.12 -15.70
C ALA A 129 18.24 -9.97 -16.65
N ASP A 130 17.77 -8.85 -16.11
CA ASP A 130 17.81 -7.58 -16.83
C ASP A 130 19.15 -6.90 -16.53
N ASN A 131 20.00 -6.90 -17.56
CA ASN A 131 21.16 -6.03 -17.75
C ASN A 131 20.74 -4.56 -17.85
#